data_AF-A0A150ACI2-F1
#
_entry.id   AF-A0A150ACI2-F1
#
_cell.length_a   1.000
_cell.length_b   1.000
_cell.length_c   1.000
_cell.angle_alpha   90.00
_cell.angle_beta   90.00
_cell.angle_gamma   90.00
#
_symmetry.space_group_name_H-M   'P 1'
#
loop_
_entity.id
_entity.type
_entity.pdbx_description
1 polymer ?
#
loop_
_entity_poly.entity_id
_entity_poly.type
_entity_poly.pdbx_seq_one_letter_code
_entity_poly.pdbx_strand_id
1 'polypeptide(L)'
;MKLNPLLYLLFLLSVSCQKENTQTCDLLDLGQVGIQCDVFRERGENAKAAHLYFKAGQQNQSSELFVYSAWQFGIANIADSALLAVKESIKYGLNSPYILQKLGLEKLTRNHDMREELDSLLHQIELQQNNVSNFEIVTAPVDRFWKYFDQALTDTLNGRIYLSNYICEGSFALKDYYHIRYENTDKMYKVMIKKNPNYYLYLRNHISQEKLHKVAQEATQMMQKFASLYPKAVFPKTYIVPDLINGSGTLTESSLYIGVDMFAKSDSMPKENLNDWQIATITEFENMKFDLVHELMHFQQSYSDFEGKEVLFGKLIEEGSCDFLVSLLTENQEVSPGVQRNLDYLSVQKNYDFVMNELKRDIYSKDLSKWMHNGGAIKDRPSNLGYTMGFLICKSYYEKAPNKNEAIKKILTTGDFKAIILGSDYNEIL
;
A
#
# COMPACT_ATOMS: atom_id res chain seq x y z
N MET A 1 78.37 24.66 42.74
CA MET A 1 77.48 23.91 43.64
C MET A 1 76.16 23.69 42.91
N LYS A 2 75.80 22.42 42.66
CA LYS A 2 74.44 21.80 42.59
C LYS A 2 73.29 22.55 41.87
N LEU A 3 72.39 21.98 41.08
CA LEU A 3 72.17 20.68 40.43
C LEU A 3 70.80 20.84 39.69
N ASN A 4 70.73 20.56 38.38
CA ASN A 4 69.70 19.75 37.68
C ASN A 4 68.17 20.15 37.70
N PRO A 5 67.26 19.47 36.94
CA PRO A 5 66.55 20.03 35.78
C PRO A 5 65.02 19.70 35.77
N LEU A 6 64.39 19.66 34.59
CA LEU A 6 63.10 19.01 34.22
C LEU A 6 61.78 19.77 34.54
N LEU A 7 61.02 20.16 33.51
CA LEU A 7 59.86 19.38 33.00
C LEU A 7 59.22 20.08 31.79
N TYR A 8 59.27 19.42 30.63
CA TYR A 8 58.38 19.69 29.50
C TYR A 8 56.96 19.22 29.88
N LEU A 9 55.97 20.12 29.86
CA LEU A 9 54.57 19.74 29.98
C LEU A 9 53.99 19.59 28.55
N LEU A 10 53.70 18.35 28.16
CA LEU A 10 52.86 18.04 27.00
C LEU A 10 51.46 18.60 27.23
N PHE A 11 51.02 19.54 26.39
CA PHE A 11 49.60 19.82 26.22
C PHE A 11 48.98 18.73 25.36
N LEU A 12 48.40 17.72 26.01
CA LEU A 12 47.44 16.82 25.40
C LEU A 12 46.16 17.61 25.13
N LEU A 13 45.91 17.91 23.85
CA LEU A 13 44.60 18.28 23.34
C LEU A 13 43.67 17.08 23.56
N SER A 14 42.92 17.12 24.67
CA SER A 14 41.75 16.27 24.85
C SER A 14 40.68 16.78 23.87
N VAL A 15 40.60 16.12 22.71
CA VAL A 15 39.40 16.17 21.88
C VAL A 15 38.29 15.59 22.75
N SER A 16 37.48 16.46 23.34
CA SER A 16 36.24 16.05 23.98
C SER A 16 35.38 15.42 22.90
N CYS A 17 35.31 14.10 22.89
CA CYS A 17 34.31 13.36 22.15
C CYS A 17 32.96 13.76 22.76
N GLN A 18 32.32 14.80 22.19
CA GLN A 18 30.91 15.04 22.42
C GLN A 18 30.22 13.80 21.87
N LYS A 19 29.82 12.88 22.77
CA LYS A 19 28.77 11.92 22.46
C LYS A 19 27.58 12.77 22.04
N GLU A 20 27.33 12.86 20.74
CA GLU A 20 25.99 13.19 20.27
C GLU A 20 25.06 12.23 21.00
N ASN A 21 24.28 12.79 21.91
CA ASN A 21 23.25 12.08 22.63
C ASN A 21 22.18 11.77 21.59
N THR A 22 22.40 10.69 20.83
CA THR A 22 21.45 10.16 19.87
C THR A 22 20.25 9.74 20.68
N GLN A 23 19.29 10.65 20.79
CA GLN A 23 18.03 10.41 21.47
C GLN A 23 17.41 9.21 20.75
N THR A 24 17.47 8.05 21.40
CA THR A 24 16.98 6.80 20.83
C THR A 24 15.50 6.96 20.54
N CYS A 25 15.11 6.82 19.28
CA CYS A 25 13.71 6.88 18.96
C CYS A 25 12.97 5.67 19.52
N ASP A 26 12.07 5.92 20.46
CA ASP A 26 11.25 4.92 21.14
C ASP A 26 9.92 4.74 20.38
N LEU A 27 9.97 4.00 19.28
CA LEU A 27 8.77 3.54 18.57
C LEU A 27 8.10 2.44 19.39
N LEU A 28 6.80 2.59 19.62
CA LEU A 28 6.02 1.52 20.23
C LEU A 28 6.02 0.26 19.37
N ASP A 29 6.07 -0.90 20.01
CA ASP A 29 5.77 -2.18 19.36
C ASP A 29 4.28 -2.27 19.09
N LEU A 30 3.90 -2.02 17.83
CA LEU A 30 2.49 -1.91 17.44
C LEU A 30 1.80 -3.26 17.38
N GLY A 31 2.54 -4.37 17.29
CA GLY A 31 1.99 -5.71 17.46
C GLY A 31 1.40 -5.89 18.86
N GLN A 32 2.09 -5.42 19.90
CA GLN A 32 1.58 -5.48 21.28
C GLN A 32 0.39 -4.54 21.51
N VAL A 33 0.45 -3.33 20.94
CA VAL A 33 -0.68 -2.39 20.99
C VAL A 33 -1.94 -3.00 20.37
N GLY A 34 -1.81 -3.61 19.18
CA GLY A 34 -2.91 -4.30 18.50
C GLY A 34 -3.51 -5.42 19.32
N ILE A 35 -2.67 -6.34 19.82
CA ILE A 35 -3.12 -7.46 20.67
C ILE A 35 -3.87 -6.97 21.90
N GLN A 36 -3.36 -5.92 22.57
CA GLN A 36 -4.02 -5.38 23.76
C GLN A 36 -5.36 -4.71 23.41
N CYS A 37 -5.44 -3.98 22.29
CA CYS A 37 -6.67 -3.40 21.79
C CYS A 37 -7.70 -4.47 21.43
N ASP A 38 -7.30 -5.59 20.83
CA ASP A 38 -8.19 -6.71 20.53
C ASP A 38 -8.77 -7.31 21.82
N VAL A 39 -7.94 -7.51 22.87
CA VAL A 39 -8.42 -7.95 24.19
C VAL A 39 -9.44 -6.98 24.79
N PHE A 40 -9.23 -5.67 24.66
CA PHE A 40 -10.23 -4.69 25.11
C PHE A 40 -11.53 -4.78 24.31
N ARG A 41 -11.45 -4.90 22.99
CA ARG A 41 -12.61 -5.01 22.10
C ARG A 41 -13.43 -6.27 22.35
N GLU A 42 -12.78 -7.41 22.55
CA GLU A 42 -13.45 -8.69 22.89
C GLU A 42 -14.27 -8.59 24.18
N ARG A 43 -13.89 -7.69 25.09
CA ARG A 43 -14.60 -7.40 26.34
C ARG A 43 -15.62 -6.26 26.22
N GLY A 44 -15.80 -5.70 25.02
CA GLY A 44 -16.65 -4.53 24.78
C GLY A 44 -16.07 -3.20 25.26
N GLU A 45 -14.79 -3.17 25.67
CA GLU A 45 -14.11 -1.99 26.23
C GLU A 45 -13.52 -1.08 25.13
N ASN A 46 -14.30 -0.79 24.08
CA ASN A 46 -13.83 -0.05 22.90
C ASN A 46 -13.23 1.32 23.22
N ALA A 47 -13.73 2.02 24.25
CA ALA A 47 -13.15 3.29 24.69
C ALA A 47 -11.70 3.14 25.19
N LYS A 48 -11.36 2.03 25.88
CA LYS A 48 -9.98 1.78 26.32
C LYS A 48 -9.06 1.47 25.15
N ALA A 49 -9.54 0.68 24.19
CA ALA A 49 -8.81 0.44 22.93
C ALA A 49 -8.57 1.76 22.19
N ALA A 50 -9.59 2.62 22.10
CA ALA A 50 -9.50 3.93 21.47
C ALA A 50 -8.44 4.83 22.11
N HIS A 51 -8.41 4.91 23.45
CA HIS A 51 -7.39 5.69 24.17
C HIS A 51 -5.98 5.11 23.99
N LEU A 52 -5.84 3.79 23.96
CA LEU A 52 -4.53 3.16 23.73
C LEU A 52 -4.00 3.49 22.33
N TYR A 53 -4.85 3.37 21.30
CA TYR A 53 -4.49 3.80 19.95
C TYR A 53 -4.20 5.30 19.86
N PHE A 54 -4.98 6.15 20.54
CA PHE A 54 -4.76 7.60 20.54
C PHE A 54 -3.37 7.94 21.10
N LYS A 55 -3.03 7.36 22.26
CA LYS A 55 -1.71 7.56 22.89
C LYS A 55 -0.58 7.04 22.00
N ALA A 56 -0.79 5.89 21.37
CA ALA A 56 0.17 5.32 20.44
C ALA A 56 0.37 6.22 19.21
N GLY A 57 -0.71 6.78 18.66
CA GLY A 57 -0.68 7.76 17.58
C GLY A 57 0.09 9.03 17.96
N GLN A 58 -0.07 9.53 19.18
CA GLN A 58 0.71 10.68 19.67
C GLN A 58 2.21 10.38 19.76
N GLN A 59 2.58 9.21 20.27
CA GLN A 59 3.97 8.81 20.43
C GLN A 59 4.65 8.54 19.08
N ASN A 60 4.00 7.77 18.21
CA ASN A 60 4.57 7.39 16.92
C ASN A 60 4.26 8.38 15.79
N GLN A 61 3.45 9.42 16.03
CA GLN A 61 3.04 10.42 15.04
C GLN A 61 2.44 9.77 13.77
N SER A 62 1.51 8.85 13.97
CA SER A 62 0.88 8.04 12.92
C SER A 62 -0.60 8.41 12.77
N SER A 63 -0.98 8.78 11.55
CA SER A 63 -2.37 9.08 11.19
C SER A 63 -3.26 7.85 11.29
N GLU A 64 -2.76 6.67 10.89
CA GLU A 64 -3.50 5.41 10.89
C GLU A 64 -3.89 4.96 12.30
N LEU A 65 -3.00 5.15 13.28
CA LEU A 65 -3.33 4.87 14.69
C LEU A 65 -4.45 5.79 15.21
N PHE A 66 -4.49 7.05 14.76
CA PHE A 66 -5.60 7.95 15.09
C PHE A 66 -6.90 7.56 14.37
N VAL A 67 -6.83 7.01 13.14
CA VAL A 67 -8.00 6.44 12.45
C VAL A 67 -8.58 5.27 13.24
N TYR A 68 -7.74 4.34 13.72
CA TYR A 68 -8.19 3.26 14.59
C TYR A 68 -8.77 3.75 15.91
N SER A 69 -8.17 4.80 16.49
CA SER A 69 -8.73 5.46 17.67
C SER A 69 -10.12 6.04 17.40
N ALA A 70 -10.30 6.79 16.31
CA ALA A 70 -11.58 7.39 15.92
C ALA A 70 -12.66 6.33 15.70
N TRP A 71 -12.33 5.24 15.02
CA TRP A 71 -13.22 4.11 14.81
C TRP A 71 -13.72 3.51 16.15
N GLN A 72 -12.80 3.27 17.07
CA GLN A 72 -13.11 2.66 18.37
C GLN A 72 -13.92 3.60 19.28
N PHE A 73 -13.64 4.91 19.26
CA PHE A 73 -14.49 5.89 19.92
C PHE A 73 -15.89 5.94 19.30
N GLY A 74 -15.99 5.80 17.97
CA GLY A 74 -17.26 5.67 17.26
C GLY A 74 -18.09 4.48 17.74
N ILE A 75 -17.50 3.30 17.85
CA ILE A 75 -18.15 2.10 18.41
C ILE A 75 -18.60 2.34 19.86
N ALA A 76 -17.80 3.06 20.64
CA ALA A 76 -18.13 3.45 22.02
C ALA A 76 -19.17 4.58 22.12
N ASN A 77 -19.66 5.13 21.00
CA ASN A 77 -20.56 6.29 20.93
C ASN A 77 -20.00 7.57 21.60
N ILE A 78 -18.69 7.79 21.51
CA ILE A 78 -17.99 8.96 22.09
C ILE A 78 -17.63 9.92 20.95
N ALA A 79 -18.59 10.78 20.58
CA ALA A 79 -18.52 11.61 19.37
C ALA A 79 -17.37 12.64 19.39
N ASP A 80 -17.17 13.33 20.51
CA ASP A 80 -16.15 14.36 20.70
C ASP A 80 -14.73 13.79 20.52
N SER A 81 -14.44 12.66 21.18
CA SER A 81 -13.16 11.99 21.10
C SER A 81 -12.92 11.36 19.72
N ALA A 82 -13.97 10.85 19.07
CA ALA A 82 -13.88 10.36 17.69
C ALA A 82 -13.48 11.49 16.73
N LEU A 83 -14.14 12.66 16.80
CA LEU A 83 -13.81 13.81 15.95
C LEU A 83 -12.41 14.36 16.24
N LEU A 84 -11.99 14.41 17.51
CA LEU A 84 -10.63 14.82 17.87
C LEU A 84 -9.58 13.88 17.29
N ALA A 85 -9.83 12.57 17.33
CA ALA A 85 -8.94 11.58 16.73
C ALA A 85 -8.85 11.76 15.21
N VAL A 86 -9.97 12.02 14.51
CA VAL A 86 -9.92 12.35 13.07
C VAL A 86 -9.12 13.64 12.80
N LYS A 87 -9.27 14.67 13.64
CA LYS A 87 -8.50 15.90 13.50
C LYS A 87 -6.99 15.66 13.66
N GLU A 88 -6.59 14.85 14.64
CA GLU A 88 -5.19 14.46 14.80
C GLU A 88 -4.71 13.58 13.65
N SER A 89 -5.53 12.67 13.09
CA SER A 89 -5.10 11.90 11.93
C SER A 89 -4.82 12.78 10.71
N ILE A 90 -5.64 13.81 10.44
CA ILE A 90 -5.40 14.81 9.39
C ILE A 90 -4.05 15.51 9.59
N LYS A 91 -3.76 15.94 10.82
CA LYS A 91 -2.48 16.59 11.16
C LYS A 91 -1.26 15.71 10.88
N TYR A 92 -1.39 14.39 11.00
CA TYR A 92 -0.32 13.43 10.72
C TYR A 92 -0.38 12.82 9.32
N GLY A 93 -1.22 13.35 8.42
CA GLY A 93 -1.17 12.99 7.00
C GLY A 93 -2.30 12.12 6.48
N LEU A 94 -3.39 11.95 7.25
CA LEU A 94 -4.63 11.39 6.69
C LEU A 94 -5.02 12.17 5.43
N ASN A 95 -5.36 11.42 4.39
CA ASN A 95 -5.71 11.94 3.08
C ASN A 95 -6.92 11.17 2.56
N SER A 96 -7.96 10.99 3.37
CA SER A 96 -9.25 10.41 2.96
C SER A 96 -10.34 11.42 3.30
N PRO A 97 -10.93 12.11 2.31
CA PRO A 97 -11.96 13.11 2.58
C PRO A 97 -13.27 12.48 3.07
N TYR A 98 -13.44 11.17 2.86
CA TYR A 98 -14.65 10.42 3.23
C TYR A 98 -14.48 9.59 4.51
N ILE A 99 -13.47 9.91 5.34
CA ILE A 99 -13.13 9.12 6.53
C ILE A 99 -14.30 8.98 7.51
N LEU A 100 -15.12 10.03 7.69
CA LEU A 100 -16.27 9.97 8.60
C LEU A 100 -17.32 8.94 8.13
N GLN A 101 -17.57 8.87 6.83
CA GLN A 101 -18.47 7.87 6.26
C GLN A 101 -17.92 6.46 6.45
N LYS A 102 -16.63 6.25 6.11
CA LYS A 102 -15.96 4.95 6.23
C LYS A 102 -15.96 4.41 7.65
N LEU A 103 -15.77 5.29 8.63
CA LEU A 103 -15.79 4.94 10.05
C LEU A 103 -17.22 4.87 10.65
N GLY A 104 -18.26 5.16 9.85
CA GLY A 104 -19.65 5.18 10.33
C GLY A 104 -19.97 6.33 11.30
N LEU A 105 -19.16 7.39 11.29
CA LEU A 105 -19.24 8.51 12.25
C LEU A 105 -20.23 9.60 11.83
N GLU A 106 -20.68 9.61 10.57
CA GLU A 106 -21.53 10.70 10.04
C GLU A 106 -22.77 10.96 10.90
N LYS A 107 -23.53 9.91 11.22
CA LYS A 107 -24.76 10.03 12.01
C LYS A 107 -24.47 10.45 13.45
N LEU A 108 -23.45 9.86 14.06
CA LEU A 108 -23.07 10.10 15.46
C LEU A 108 -22.61 11.55 15.66
N THR A 109 -21.91 12.12 14.69
CA THR A 109 -21.21 13.39 14.83
C THR A 109 -21.93 14.57 14.18
N ARG A 110 -23.01 14.34 13.42
CA ARG A 110 -23.68 15.32 12.54
C ARG A 110 -23.92 16.71 13.14
N ASN A 111 -24.33 16.78 14.40
CA ASN A 111 -24.71 18.04 15.07
C ASN A 111 -23.65 18.53 16.07
N HIS A 112 -22.44 17.97 16.03
CA HIS A 112 -21.38 18.33 16.97
C HIS A 112 -20.67 19.62 16.52
N ASP A 113 -20.32 20.51 17.46
CA ASP A 113 -19.76 21.83 17.17
C ASP A 113 -18.43 21.77 16.37
N MET A 114 -17.65 20.70 16.51
CA MET A 114 -16.41 20.49 15.76
C MET A 114 -16.61 20.15 14.26
N ARG A 115 -17.85 19.89 13.81
CA ARG A 115 -18.11 19.47 12.41
C ARG A 115 -17.76 20.55 11.41
N GLU A 116 -18.04 21.82 11.69
CA GLU A 116 -17.78 22.91 10.74
C GLU A 116 -16.29 22.99 10.35
N GLU A 117 -15.41 22.96 11.36
CA GLU A 117 -13.97 22.96 11.14
C GLU A 117 -13.52 21.68 10.44
N LEU A 118 -13.99 20.51 10.89
CA LEU A 118 -13.54 19.24 10.36
C LEU A 118 -13.99 19.02 8.91
N ASP A 119 -15.24 19.32 8.58
CA ASP A 119 -15.78 19.21 7.22
C ASP A 119 -15.02 20.17 6.28
N SER A 120 -14.61 21.34 6.77
CA SER A 120 -13.75 22.27 6.02
C SER A 120 -12.36 21.67 5.73
N LEU A 121 -11.74 20.99 6.69
CA LEU A 121 -10.45 20.30 6.50
C LEU A 121 -10.59 19.13 5.51
N LEU A 122 -11.64 18.33 5.63
CA LEU A 122 -11.91 17.21 4.73
C LEU A 122 -12.19 17.69 3.29
N HIS A 123 -12.89 18.81 3.14
CA HIS A 123 -13.11 19.41 1.83
C HIS A 123 -11.82 19.95 1.20
N GLN A 124 -10.88 20.50 2.00
CA GLN A 124 -9.56 20.88 1.48
C GLN A 124 -8.77 19.67 0.97
N ILE A 125 -8.83 18.55 1.69
CA ILE A 125 -8.23 17.28 1.28
C ILE A 125 -8.86 16.80 -0.05
N GLU A 126 -10.18 16.85 -0.17
CA GLU A 126 -10.91 16.50 -1.39
C GLU A 126 -10.46 17.35 -2.59
N LEU A 127 -10.39 18.68 -2.43
CA LEU A 127 -9.94 19.59 -3.48
C LEU A 127 -8.49 19.31 -3.91
N GLN A 128 -7.62 18.94 -2.97
CA GLN A 128 -6.25 18.58 -3.29
C GLN A 128 -6.19 17.29 -4.12
N GLN A 129 -6.96 16.27 -3.74
CA GLN A 129 -6.96 14.97 -4.40
C GLN A 129 -7.68 14.93 -5.73
N ASN A 130 -8.65 15.81 -5.97
CA ASN A 130 -9.36 15.86 -7.26
C ASN A 130 -8.56 16.60 -8.33
N ASN A 131 -7.37 17.11 -8.02
CA ASN A 131 -6.52 17.83 -8.96
C ASN A 131 -5.24 17.04 -9.26
N VAL A 132 -5.13 16.57 -10.50
CA VAL A 132 -3.98 15.80 -10.97
C VAL A 132 -2.65 16.57 -10.91
N SER A 133 -2.67 17.91 -10.88
CA SER A 133 -1.42 18.69 -10.71
C SER A 133 -0.79 18.52 -9.33
N ASN A 134 -1.56 18.04 -8.34
CA ASN A 134 -1.08 17.75 -6.99
C ASN A 134 -0.66 16.29 -6.83
N PHE A 135 -0.83 15.45 -7.86
CA PHE A 135 -0.45 14.05 -7.80
C PHE A 135 1.08 13.92 -7.75
N GLU A 136 1.57 13.23 -6.73
CA GLU A 136 2.99 13.02 -6.50
C GLU A 136 3.26 11.57 -6.08
N ILE A 137 4.32 10.99 -6.64
CA ILE A 137 4.89 9.71 -6.22
C ILE A 137 6.23 10.00 -5.55
N VAL A 138 6.31 9.77 -4.24
CA VAL A 138 7.46 10.11 -3.41
C VAL A 138 8.39 8.91 -3.26
N THR A 139 9.65 9.07 -3.67
CA THR A 139 10.69 8.01 -3.62
C THR A 139 11.69 8.18 -2.47
N ALA A 140 11.65 9.31 -1.77
CA ALA A 140 12.58 9.66 -0.69
C ALA A 140 12.74 8.59 0.42
N PRO A 141 11.71 7.78 0.77
CA PRO A 141 11.90 6.68 1.72
C PRO A 141 12.98 5.66 1.29
N VAL A 142 13.10 5.36 0.00
CA VAL A 142 14.12 4.43 -0.52
C VAL A 142 15.51 5.05 -0.43
N ASP A 143 15.66 6.31 -0.86
CA ASP A 143 16.94 7.02 -0.84
C ASP A 143 17.52 7.11 0.58
N ARG A 144 16.66 7.41 1.56
CA ARG A 144 17.03 7.50 2.97
C ARG A 144 17.45 6.15 3.56
N PHE A 145 16.78 5.07 3.15
CA PHE A 145 16.90 3.75 3.77
C PHE A 145 18.33 3.23 3.80
N TRP A 146 19.06 3.38 2.68
CA TRP A 146 20.38 2.76 2.51
C TRP A 146 21.39 3.18 3.57
N LYS A 147 21.34 4.43 4.05
CA LYS A 147 22.20 4.91 5.14
C LYS A 147 22.01 4.08 6.42
N TYR A 148 20.77 3.87 6.83
CA TYR A 148 20.45 3.15 8.07
C TYR A 148 20.63 1.64 7.90
N PHE A 149 20.35 1.11 6.71
CA PHE A 149 20.65 -0.26 6.35
C PHE A 149 22.15 -0.56 6.49
N ASP A 150 23.02 0.29 5.94
CA ASP A 150 24.48 0.12 6.01
C ASP A 150 24.99 0.17 7.47
N GLN A 151 24.44 1.09 8.28
CA GLN A 151 24.74 1.17 9.71
C GLN A 151 24.30 -0.09 10.44
N ALA A 152 23.08 -0.58 10.17
CA ALA A 152 22.53 -1.78 10.80
C ALA A 152 23.25 -3.07 10.40
N LEU A 153 23.78 -3.11 9.17
CA LEU A 153 24.57 -4.22 8.67
C LEU A 153 25.98 -4.24 9.31
N THR A 154 26.58 -3.06 9.50
CA THR A 154 27.93 -2.92 10.07
C THR A 154 27.95 -3.14 11.58
N ASP A 155 27.02 -2.50 12.30
CA ASP A 155 26.90 -2.57 13.75
C ASP A 155 25.59 -3.31 14.11
N THR A 156 25.67 -4.63 14.02
CA THR A 156 24.51 -5.50 14.22
C THR A 156 23.98 -5.48 15.66
N LEU A 157 24.75 -5.03 16.65
CA LEU A 157 24.30 -4.88 18.03
C LEU A 157 23.27 -3.76 18.14
N ASN A 158 23.51 -2.64 17.46
CA ASN A 158 22.61 -1.49 17.41
C ASN A 158 21.70 -1.47 16.16
N GLY A 159 21.68 -2.54 15.35
CA GLY A 159 20.94 -2.57 14.09
C GLY A 159 19.45 -2.20 14.19
N ARG A 160 18.79 -2.60 15.28
CA ARG A 160 17.38 -2.21 15.54
C ARG A 160 17.23 -0.72 15.79
N ILE A 161 18.20 -0.08 16.44
CA ILE A 161 18.20 1.36 16.73
C ILE A 161 18.35 2.13 15.42
N TYR A 162 19.28 1.73 14.53
CA TYR A 162 19.41 2.39 13.23
C TYR A 162 18.14 2.26 12.38
N LEU A 163 17.51 1.08 12.35
CA LEU A 163 16.24 0.91 11.66
C LEU A 163 15.09 1.69 12.32
N SER A 164 15.09 1.87 13.65
CA SER A 164 14.16 2.77 14.34
C SER A 164 14.34 4.22 13.87
N ASN A 165 15.60 4.68 13.82
CA ASN A 165 15.93 6.05 13.41
C ASN A 165 15.50 6.33 11.97
N TYR A 166 15.60 5.35 11.06
CA TYR A 166 15.08 5.46 9.69
C TYR A 166 13.61 5.88 9.65
N ILE A 167 12.78 5.27 10.51
CA ILE A 167 11.35 5.55 10.60
C ILE A 167 11.11 6.91 11.28
N CYS A 168 11.81 7.20 12.37
CA CYS A 168 11.54 8.37 13.18
C CYS A 168 11.97 9.70 12.57
N GLU A 169 13.12 9.68 11.90
CA GLU A 169 13.62 10.78 11.07
C GLU A 169 12.90 10.83 9.70
N GLY A 170 11.97 9.88 9.49
CA GLY A 170 11.09 9.75 8.34
C GLY A 170 9.95 10.76 8.28
N SER A 171 9.25 10.75 7.14
CA SER A 171 7.96 11.43 7.00
C SER A 171 6.89 10.73 7.85
N PHE A 172 5.75 11.41 8.09
CA PHE A 172 4.61 10.75 8.74
C PHE A 172 4.11 9.53 7.97
N ALA A 173 4.13 9.58 6.63
CA ALA A 173 3.80 8.43 5.80
C ALA A 173 4.70 7.21 6.07
N LEU A 174 6.00 7.40 6.38
CA LEU A 174 6.88 6.28 6.75
C LEU A 174 6.57 5.75 8.15
N LYS A 175 6.11 6.60 9.07
CA LYS A 175 5.65 6.20 10.41
C LYS A 175 4.33 5.44 10.34
N ASP A 176 3.44 5.82 9.44
CA ASP A 176 2.24 5.05 9.10
C ASP A 176 2.62 3.70 8.47
N TYR A 177 3.56 3.69 7.53
CA TYR A 177 4.00 2.44 6.92
C TYR A 177 4.61 1.45 7.92
N TYR A 178 5.36 1.98 8.90
CA TYR A 178 5.87 1.17 10.01
C TYR A 178 4.75 0.45 10.75
N HIS A 179 3.64 1.15 11.00
CA HIS A 179 2.47 0.55 11.63
C HIS A 179 1.82 -0.54 10.78
N ILE A 180 1.63 -0.27 9.49
CA ILE A 180 0.81 -1.13 8.63
C ILE A 180 1.56 -2.38 8.17
N ARG A 181 2.87 -2.28 7.94
CA ARG A 181 3.66 -3.33 7.26
C ARG A 181 4.86 -3.83 8.03
N TYR A 182 5.64 -2.93 8.66
CA TYR A 182 6.83 -3.36 9.40
C TYR A 182 6.52 -4.00 10.74
N GLU A 183 5.41 -3.60 11.38
CA GLU A 183 4.95 -4.01 12.71
C GLU A 183 5.88 -3.56 13.84
N ASN A 184 7.16 -3.93 13.78
CA ASN A 184 8.21 -3.51 14.70
C ASN A 184 9.63 -3.59 14.08
N THR A 185 10.59 -2.94 14.74
CA THR A 185 11.98 -2.88 14.27
C THR A 185 12.71 -4.23 14.37
N ASP A 186 12.24 -5.14 15.22
CA ASP A 186 12.79 -6.50 15.31
C ASP A 186 12.46 -7.32 14.05
N LYS A 187 11.24 -7.21 13.52
CA LYS A 187 10.84 -7.83 12.26
C LYS A 187 11.66 -7.29 11.08
N MET A 188 11.81 -5.96 10.99
CA MET A 188 12.68 -5.33 9.98
C MET A 188 14.10 -5.90 10.07
N TYR A 189 14.71 -5.90 11.26
CA TYR A 189 16.06 -6.40 11.47
C TYR A 189 16.21 -7.89 11.11
N LYS A 190 15.24 -8.73 11.52
CA LYS A 190 15.22 -10.16 11.18
C LYS A 190 15.19 -10.38 9.67
N VAL A 191 14.32 -9.69 8.94
CA VAL A 191 14.14 -9.88 7.50
C VAL A 191 15.27 -9.26 6.70
N MET A 192 15.57 -7.98 6.94
CA MET A 192 16.49 -7.19 6.12
C MET A 192 17.96 -7.48 6.42
N ILE A 193 18.32 -7.60 7.70
CA ILE A 193 19.72 -7.67 8.14
C ILE A 193 20.15 -9.11 8.41
N LYS A 194 19.34 -9.90 9.13
CA LYS A 194 19.72 -11.28 9.49
C LYS A 194 19.45 -12.29 8.38
N LYS A 195 18.25 -12.25 7.79
CA LYS A 195 17.81 -13.28 6.85
C LYS A 195 18.24 -12.97 5.41
N ASN A 196 18.09 -11.74 4.93
CA ASN A 196 18.28 -11.43 3.51
C ASN A 196 19.30 -10.31 3.20
N PRO A 197 20.42 -10.13 3.91
CA PRO A 197 21.30 -8.97 3.69
C PRO A 197 21.82 -8.86 2.25
N ASN A 198 22.15 -10.00 1.62
CA ASN A 198 22.62 -10.04 0.22
C ASN A 198 21.53 -9.58 -0.76
N TYR A 199 20.26 -9.86 -0.48
CA TYR A 199 19.14 -9.43 -1.31
C TYR A 199 19.03 -7.90 -1.32
N TYR A 200 19.10 -7.25 -0.15
CA TYR A 200 19.02 -5.79 -0.04
C TYR A 200 20.27 -5.09 -0.57
N LEU A 201 21.46 -5.68 -0.41
CA LEU A 201 22.69 -5.19 -1.06
C LEU A 201 22.59 -5.26 -2.59
N TYR A 202 22.03 -6.36 -3.11
CA TYR A 202 21.70 -6.48 -4.54
C TYR A 202 20.67 -5.43 -4.97
N LEU A 203 19.57 -5.29 -4.22
CA LEU A 203 18.47 -4.36 -4.50
C LEU A 203 18.95 -2.92 -4.65
N ARG A 204 19.84 -2.47 -3.75
CA ARG A 204 20.46 -1.14 -3.78
C ARG A 204 21.18 -0.86 -5.10
N ASN A 205 21.85 -1.86 -5.67
CA ASN A 205 22.57 -1.73 -6.94
C ASN A 205 21.66 -1.93 -8.15
N HIS A 206 20.59 -2.72 -7.99
CA HIS A 206 19.64 -3.04 -9.06
C HIS A 206 18.68 -1.85 -9.35
N ILE A 207 18.32 -1.10 -8.32
CA ILE A 207 17.33 -0.03 -8.36
C ILE A 207 18.00 1.31 -8.04
N SER A 208 18.26 2.11 -9.07
CA SER A 208 18.79 3.46 -8.93
C SER A 208 17.68 4.49 -8.72
N GLN A 209 18.04 5.65 -8.16
CA GLN A 209 17.14 6.79 -8.02
C GLN A 209 16.56 7.26 -9.36
N GLU A 210 17.37 7.24 -10.42
CA GLU A 210 16.95 7.58 -11.79
C GLU A 210 15.85 6.64 -12.30
N LYS A 211 16.02 5.33 -12.09
CA LYS A 211 15.02 4.32 -12.44
C LYS A 211 13.69 4.56 -11.72
N LEU A 212 13.74 4.85 -10.41
CA LEU A 212 12.55 5.17 -9.62
C LEU A 212 11.86 6.44 -10.11
N HIS A 213 12.63 7.49 -10.40
CA HIS A 213 12.09 8.74 -10.95
C HIS A 213 11.38 8.51 -12.29
N LYS A 214 11.96 7.68 -13.16
CA LYS A 214 11.35 7.32 -14.45
C LYS A 214 10.02 6.60 -14.26
N VAL A 215 9.95 5.61 -13.37
CA VAL A 215 8.67 4.91 -13.05
C VAL A 215 7.63 5.87 -12.49
N ALA A 216 8.02 6.76 -11.57
CA ALA A 216 7.14 7.78 -11.03
C ALA A 216 6.61 8.72 -12.13
N GLN A 217 7.45 9.13 -13.08
CA GLN A 217 7.05 9.95 -14.21
C GLN A 217 6.06 9.23 -15.14
N GLU A 218 6.36 7.97 -15.51
CA GLU A 218 5.48 7.16 -16.38
C GLU A 218 4.10 6.95 -15.73
N ALA A 219 4.06 6.59 -14.45
CA ALA A 219 2.80 6.45 -13.70
C ALA A 219 2.03 7.79 -13.59
N THR A 220 2.73 8.91 -13.38
CA THR A 220 2.12 10.25 -13.37
C THR A 220 1.48 10.58 -14.70
N GLN A 221 2.14 10.27 -15.82
CA GLN A 221 1.58 10.47 -17.17
C GLN A 221 0.33 9.61 -17.41
N MET A 222 0.35 8.36 -16.94
CA MET A 222 -0.83 7.48 -17.00
C MET A 222 -2.00 8.06 -16.20
N MET A 223 -1.76 8.59 -15.00
CA MET A 223 -2.80 9.22 -14.19
C MET A 223 -3.30 10.56 -14.77
N GLN A 224 -2.45 11.34 -15.44
CA GLN A 224 -2.85 12.52 -16.20
C GLN A 224 -3.78 12.16 -17.37
N LYS A 225 -3.46 11.09 -18.11
CA LYS A 225 -4.34 10.54 -19.14
C LYS A 225 -5.66 10.06 -18.52
N PHE A 226 -5.62 9.37 -17.39
CA PHE A 226 -6.82 8.92 -16.68
C PHE A 226 -7.72 10.08 -16.26
N ALA A 227 -7.16 11.19 -15.75
CA ALA A 227 -7.90 12.39 -15.37
C ALA A 227 -8.76 12.94 -16.53
N SER A 228 -8.26 12.83 -17.77
CA SER A 228 -9.00 13.26 -18.97
C SER A 228 -10.16 12.33 -19.35
N LEU A 229 -10.05 11.04 -19.04
CA LEU A 229 -11.06 10.02 -19.32
C LEU A 229 -12.13 9.95 -18.23
N TYR A 230 -11.74 10.23 -16.98
CA TYR A 230 -12.59 10.19 -15.80
C TYR A 230 -12.38 11.44 -14.94
N PRO A 231 -13.13 12.53 -15.19
CA PRO A 231 -12.95 13.81 -14.47
C PRO A 231 -13.22 13.78 -12.95
N LYS A 232 -13.73 12.66 -12.42
CA LYS A 232 -13.94 12.43 -10.98
C LYS A 232 -12.79 11.64 -10.35
N ALA A 233 -11.70 11.43 -11.07
CA ALA A 233 -10.54 10.71 -10.57
C ALA A 233 -9.97 11.39 -9.32
N VAL A 234 -9.56 10.57 -8.36
CA VAL A 234 -8.84 10.99 -7.16
C VAL A 234 -7.37 10.60 -7.27
N PHE A 235 -6.49 11.44 -6.74
CA PHE A 235 -5.05 11.28 -6.81
C PHE A 235 -4.47 11.21 -5.39
N PRO A 236 -4.44 10.02 -4.76
CA PRO A 236 -3.88 9.86 -3.42
C PRO A 236 -2.37 10.15 -3.43
N LYS A 237 -1.81 10.47 -2.27
CA LYS A 237 -0.37 10.49 -2.09
C LYS A 237 0.17 9.06 -2.22
N THR A 238 1.26 8.91 -2.97
CA THR A 238 1.86 7.61 -3.25
C THR A 238 3.32 7.60 -2.82
N TYR A 239 3.74 6.53 -2.17
CA TYR A 239 5.10 6.37 -1.67
C TYR A 239 5.71 5.07 -2.20
N ILE A 240 6.91 5.15 -2.73
CA ILE A 240 7.74 3.96 -2.97
C ILE A 240 8.64 3.77 -1.75
N VAL A 241 8.61 2.57 -1.18
CA VAL A 241 9.25 2.24 0.10
C VAL A 241 10.02 0.92 0.01
N PRO A 242 11.09 0.73 0.79
CA PRO A 242 11.62 -0.61 1.04
C PRO A 242 10.59 -1.40 1.86
N ASP A 243 10.32 -2.66 1.57
CA ASP A 243 9.43 -3.52 2.35
C ASP A 243 10.14 -4.80 2.83
N LEU A 244 9.38 -5.79 3.29
CA LEU A 244 9.83 -7.04 3.89
C LEU A 244 9.70 -8.26 2.96
N ILE A 245 9.66 -8.04 1.64
CA ILE A 245 9.52 -9.06 0.58
C ILE A 245 8.22 -9.85 0.74
N ASN A 246 7.13 -9.13 0.99
CA ASN A 246 5.84 -9.70 1.39
C ASN A 246 4.63 -8.99 0.75
N GLY A 247 4.81 -8.15 -0.26
CA GLY A 247 3.70 -7.53 -1.01
C GLY A 247 4.15 -6.36 -1.86
N SER A 248 3.47 -6.13 -2.99
CA SER A 248 3.76 -5.04 -3.93
C SER A 248 3.02 -3.76 -3.54
N GLY A 249 1.70 -3.82 -3.34
CA GLY A 249 0.86 -2.68 -2.99
C GLY A 249 0.29 -2.72 -1.57
N THR A 250 0.10 -1.55 -0.95
CA THR A 250 -0.63 -1.39 0.31
C THR A 250 -1.44 -0.09 0.25
N LEU A 251 -2.77 -0.22 0.23
CA LEU A 251 -3.71 0.90 0.27
C LEU A 251 -4.11 1.19 1.71
N THR A 252 -4.21 2.47 2.04
CA THR A 252 -4.65 2.94 3.36
C THR A 252 -5.57 4.15 3.20
N GLU A 253 -6.12 4.63 4.31
CA GLU A 253 -6.90 5.87 4.32
C GLU A 253 -6.03 7.12 4.07
N SER A 254 -4.72 6.98 4.19
CA SER A 254 -3.78 8.09 4.12
C SER A 254 -3.03 8.11 2.80
N SER A 255 -2.64 6.95 2.27
CA SER A 255 -1.74 6.89 1.11
C SER A 255 -1.73 5.51 0.44
N LEU A 256 -1.17 5.48 -0.76
CA LEU A 256 -0.70 4.25 -1.41
C LEU A 256 0.78 4.04 -1.11
N TYR A 257 1.18 2.80 -0.81
CA TYR A 257 2.56 2.39 -0.65
C TYR A 257 2.90 1.26 -1.63
N ILE A 258 4.06 1.37 -2.28
CA ILE A 258 4.60 0.35 -3.19
C ILE A 258 5.95 -0.16 -2.65
N GLY A 259 6.01 -1.46 -2.36
CA GLY A 259 7.21 -2.15 -1.89
C GLY A 259 8.21 -2.39 -3.03
N VAL A 260 9.30 -1.63 -3.04
CA VAL A 260 10.30 -1.62 -4.12
C VAL A 260 11.03 -2.96 -4.28
N ASP A 261 11.13 -3.72 -3.20
CA ASP A 261 11.76 -5.03 -3.08
C ASP A 261 10.98 -6.14 -3.81
N MET A 262 9.75 -5.91 -4.24
CA MET A 262 9.03 -6.86 -5.10
C MET A 262 9.39 -6.72 -6.59
N PHE A 263 10.21 -5.73 -6.96
CA PHE A 263 10.53 -5.36 -8.34
C PHE A 263 12.03 -5.48 -8.63
N ALA A 264 12.60 -6.62 -8.25
CA ALA A 264 14.05 -6.85 -8.24
C ALA A 264 14.47 -8.10 -9.03
N LYS A 265 13.61 -8.64 -9.90
CA LYS A 265 13.92 -9.88 -10.61
C LYS A 265 14.99 -9.66 -11.69
N SER A 266 16.07 -10.42 -11.59
CA SER A 266 17.05 -10.63 -12.66
C SER A 266 17.74 -11.99 -12.49
N ASP A 267 18.58 -12.37 -13.45
CA ASP A 267 19.41 -13.58 -13.36
C ASP A 267 20.36 -13.58 -12.15
N SER A 268 20.74 -12.39 -11.67
CA SER A 268 21.64 -12.20 -10.52
C SER A 268 20.93 -11.97 -9.19
N MET A 269 19.59 -12.02 -9.16
CA MET A 269 18.82 -11.86 -7.92
C MET A 269 19.14 -12.99 -6.92
N PRO A 270 19.58 -12.68 -5.68
CA PRO A 270 19.78 -13.68 -4.63
C PRO A 270 18.49 -14.40 -4.27
N LYS A 271 18.55 -15.73 -4.11
CA LYS A 271 17.36 -16.59 -3.86
C LYS A 271 17.49 -17.45 -2.59
N GLU A 272 18.63 -17.42 -1.92
CA GLU A 272 19.02 -18.42 -0.91
C GLU A 272 18.04 -18.53 0.26
N ASN A 273 17.39 -17.42 0.62
CA ASN A 273 16.49 -17.33 1.77
C ASN A 273 15.04 -16.96 1.40
N LEU A 274 14.72 -16.98 0.10
CA LEU A 274 13.39 -16.72 -0.41
C LEU A 274 12.58 -18.02 -0.49
N ASN A 275 11.29 -17.94 -0.17
CA ASN A 275 10.37 -19.06 -0.37
C ASN A 275 9.80 -19.10 -1.80
N ASP A 276 9.13 -20.20 -2.16
CA ASP A 276 8.56 -20.40 -3.51
C ASP A 276 7.60 -19.29 -3.93
N TRP A 277 6.80 -18.75 -2.99
CA TRP A 277 5.88 -17.65 -3.27
C TRP A 277 6.64 -16.36 -3.59
N GLN A 278 7.67 -16.02 -2.82
CA GLN A 278 8.51 -14.84 -3.07
C GLN A 278 9.19 -14.96 -4.43
N ILE A 279 9.80 -16.10 -4.73
CA ILE A 279 10.47 -16.35 -6.02
C ILE A 279 9.48 -16.25 -7.20
N ALA A 280 8.25 -16.73 -7.03
CA ALA A 280 7.23 -16.69 -8.08
C ALA A 280 6.59 -15.29 -8.26
N THR A 281 6.60 -14.46 -7.22
CA THR A 281 5.88 -13.17 -7.20
C THR A 281 6.79 -11.98 -7.49
N ILE A 282 8.06 -12.01 -7.05
CA ILE A 282 9.02 -10.94 -7.39
C ILE A 282 9.14 -10.85 -8.91
N THR A 283 9.06 -9.63 -9.45
CA THR A 283 9.05 -9.36 -10.89
C THR A 283 10.12 -8.34 -11.27
N GLU A 284 10.28 -8.14 -12.57
CA GLU A 284 11.25 -7.25 -13.19
C GLU A 284 10.92 -5.79 -12.86
N PHE A 285 11.94 -4.94 -12.73
CA PHE A 285 11.77 -3.56 -12.27
C PHE A 285 10.79 -2.75 -13.13
N GLU A 286 10.85 -2.97 -14.44
CA GLU A 286 10.04 -2.29 -15.45
C GLU A 286 8.53 -2.50 -15.25
N ASN A 287 8.14 -3.54 -14.50
CA ASN A 287 6.75 -3.87 -14.27
C ASN A 287 6.12 -3.04 -13.15
N MET A 288 6.92 -2.34 -12.34
CA MET A 288 6.44 -1.54 -11.20
C MET A 288 5.37 -0.51 -11.58
N LYS A 289 5.44 0.07 -12.78
CA LYS A 289 4.43 1.01 -13.25
C LYS A 289 3.04 0.39 -13.40
N PHE A 290 2.95 -0.88 -13.80
CA PHE A 290 1.67 -1.56 -13.96
C PHE A 290 1.03 -1.76 -12.59
N ASP A 291 1.78 -2.32 -11.63
CA ASP A 291 1.30 -2.53 -10.26
C ASP A 291 0.94 -1.20 -9.59
N LEU A 292 1.81 -0.18 -9.70
CA LEU A 292 1.56 1.13 -9.11
C LEU A 292 0.23 1.73 -9.62
N VAL A 293 0.01 1.73 -10.94
CA VAL A 293 -1.25 2.26 -11.49
C VAL A 293 -2.44 1.35 -11.22
N HIS A 294 -2.24 0.02 -11.16
CA HIS A 294 -3.27 -0.93 -10.75
C HIS A 294 -3.80 -0.58 -9.36
N GLU A 295 -2.91 -0.39 -8.38
CA GLU A 295 -3.32 -0.02 -7.02
C GLU A 295 -3.99 1.36 -6.96
N LEU A 296 -3.58 2.31 -7.81
CA LEU A 296 -4.25 3.60 -7.92
C LEU A 296 -5.69 3.50 -8.46
N MET A 297 -6.00 2.47 -9.25
CA MET A 297 -7.35 2.26 -9.77
C MET A 297 -8.32 1.83 -8.67
N HIS A 298 -7.87 1.11 -7.63
CA HIS A 298 -8.72 0.76 -6.48
C HIS A 298 -9.22 2.01 -5.72
N PHE A 299 -8.45 3.10 -5.67
CA PHE A 299 -8.94 4.38 -5.08
C PHE A 299 -10.10 4.99 -5.87
N GLN A 300 -10.28 4.60 -7.13
CA GLN A 300 -11.34 5.12 -8.01
C GLN A 300 -12.63 4.30 -7.88
N GLN A 301 -12.56 3.13 -7.25
CA GLN A 301 -13.67 2.19 -7.13
C GLN A 301 -14.62 2.59 -6.01
N SER A 302 -15.91 2.60 -6.31
CA SER A 302 -16.97 2.89 -5.34
C SER A 302 -18.25 2.13 -5.69
N TYR A 303 -18.19 0.81 -5.52
CA TYR A 303 -19.33 -0.06 -5.80
C TYR A 303 -20.33 -0.11 -4.64
N SER A 304 -21.62 -0.20 -4.96
CA SER A 304 -22.71 -0.31 -3.98
C SER A 304 -23.39 -1.69 -3.94
N ASP A 305 -22.92 -2.65 -4.74
CA ASP A 305 -23.35 -4.05 -4.70
C ASP A 305 -22.57 -4.83 -3.64
N PHE A 306 -22.99 -4.71 -2.37
CA PHE A 306 -22.24 -5.29 -1.24
C PHE A 306 -22.27 -6.82 -1.21
N GLU A 307 -23.34 -7.46 -1.70
CA GLU A 307 -23.41 -8.92 -1.76
C GLU A 307 -22.54 -9.47 -2.89
N GLY A 308 -22.57 -8.83 -4.06
CA GLY A 308 -21.77 -9.22 -5.21
C GLY A 308 -20.26 -9.08 -4.97
N LYS A 309 -19.81 -8.10 -4.19
CA LYS A 309 -18.40 -7.93 -3.79
C LYS A 309 -17.81 -9.17 -3.10
N GLU A 310 -18.64 -9.92 -2.38
CA GLU A 310 -18.19 -11.03 -1.55
C GLU A 310 -18.08 -12.37 -2.32
N VAL A 311 -18.36 -12.37 -3.62
CA VAL A 311 -18.33 -13.57 -4.47
C VAL A 311 -17.47 -13.35 -5.71
N LEU A 312 -17.13 -14.45 -6.39
CA LEU A 312 -16.19 -14.45 -7.50
C LEU A 312 -16.52 -13.42 -8.57
N PHE A 313 -17.76 -13.32 -9.05
CA PHE A 313 -18.08 -12.36 -10.12
C PHE A 313 -17.79 -10.91 -9.77
N GLY A 314 -18.02 -10.48 -8.52
CA GLY A 314 -17.70 -9.13 -8.08
C GLY A 314 -16.20 -8.92 -8.06
N LYS A 315 -15.46 -9.92 -7.55
CA LYS A 315 -13.99 -9.91 -7.52
C LYS A 315 -13.36 -9.90 -8.91
N LEU A 316 -13.96 -10.54 -9.90
CA LEU A 316 -13.51 -10.43 -11.29
C LEU A 316 -13.57 -8.97 -11.76
N ILE A 317 -14.67 -8.26 -11.50
CA ILE A 317 -14.82 -6.86 -11.95
C ILE A 317 -13.91 -5.93 -11.14
N GLU A 318 -13.81 -6.13 -9.82
CA GLU A 318 -12.94 -5.34 -8.94
C GLU A 318 -11.48 -5.39 -9.42
N GLU A 319 -10.88 -6.58 -9.50
CA GLU A 319 -9.47 -6.72 -9.91
C GLU A 319 -9.27 -6.47 -11.42
N GLY A 320 -10.18 -6.98 -12.23
CA GLY A 320 -10.10 -6.88 -13.68
C GLY A 320 -10.26 -5.47 -14.22
N SER A 321 -11.04 -4.62 -13.53
CA SER A 321 -11.16 -3.21 -13.91
C SER A 321 -9.84 -2.46 -13.73
N CYS A 322 -9.07 -2.77 -12.68
CA CYS A 322 -7.75 -2.20 -12.45
C CYS A 322 -6.80 -2.57 -13.60
N ASP A 323 -6.68 -3.86 -13.92
CA ASP A 323 -5.83 -4.33 -15.02
C ASP A 323 -6.25 -3.76 -16.39
N PHE A 324 -7.57 -3.66 -16.64
CA PHE A 324 -8.08 -3.11 -17.89
C PHE A 324 -7.74 -1.62 -18.02
N LEU A 325 -7.96 -0.85 -16.96
CA LEU A 325 -7.68 0.59 -16.98
C LEU A 325 -6.17 0.84 -17.09
N VAL A 326 -5.33 0.07 -16.42
CA VAL A 326 -3.87 0.12 -16.61
C VAL A 326 -3.52 -0.05 -18.10
N SER A 327 -4.03 -1.10 -18.74
CA SER A 327 -3.81 -1.34 -20.18
C SER A 327 -4.38 -0.23 -21.06
N LEU A 328 -5.54 0.34 -20.72
CA LEU A 328 -6.08 1.49 -21.47
C LEU A 328 -5.16 2.72 -21.41
N LEU A 329 -4.43 2.88 -20.31
CA LEU A 329 -3.57 4.02 -20.04
C LEU A 329 -2.16 3.88 -20.63
N THR A 330 -1.64 2.68 -20.81
CA THR A 330 -0.34 2.44 -21.45
C THR A 330 -0.32 2.82 -22.93
N GLU A 331 0.89 3.00 -23.47
CA GLU A 331 1.10 3.09 -24.92
C GLU A 331 0.79 1.73 -25.55
N ASN A 332 0.20 1.72 -26.76
CA ASN A 332 -0.18 0.51 -27.50
C ASN A 332 -1.11 -0.48 -26.76
N GLN A 333 -1.72 -0.07 -25.65
CA GLN A 333 -2.55 -0.91 -24.80
C GLN A 333 -1.85 -2.16 -24.23
N GLU A 334 -0.55 -2.03 -23.91
CA GLU A 334 0.20 -3.07 -23.23
C GLU A 334 -0.46 -3.51 -21.92
N VAL A 335 -0.44 -4.81 -21.64
CA VAL A 335 -0.95 -5.40 -20.39
C VAL A 335 0.21 -5.74 -19.45
N SER A 336 -0.08 -5.90 -18.16
CA SER A 336 0.91 -6.38 -17.21
C SER A 336 1.39 -7.80 -17.57
N PRO A 337 2.62 -8.20 -17.23
CA PRO A 337 3.12 -9.54 -17.55
C PRO A 337 2.30 -10.68 -16.93
N GLY A 338 1.65 -10.44 -15.79
CA GLY A 338 0.73 -11.38 -15.17
C GLY A 338 -0.49 -11.64 -16.06
N VAL A 339 -1.11 -10.57 -16.56
CA VAL A 339 -2.22 -10.65 -17.52
C VAL A 339 -1.76 -11.29 -18.83
N GLN A 340 -0.61 -10.88 -19.39
CA GLN A 340 -0.09 -11.45 -20.64
C GLN A 340 0.09 -12.97 -20.54
N ARG A 341 0.73 -13.46 -19.46
CA ARG A 341 0.94 -14.90 -19.24
C ARG A 341 -0.38 -15.68 -19.22
N ASN A 342 -1.41 -15.11 -18.62
CA ASN A 342 -2.74 -15.71 -18.57
C ASN A 342 -3.43 -15.68 -19.94
N LEU A 343 -3.30 -14.59 -20.69
CA LEU A 343 -3.79 -14.51 -22.07
C LEU A 343 -3.11 -15.55 -22.97
N ASP A 344 -1.79 -15.75 -22.85
CA ASP A 344 -1.05 -16.78 -23.59
C ASP A 344 -1.59 -18.17 -23.27
N TYR A 345 -1.86 -18.46 -22.00
CA TYR A 345 -2.47 -19.74 -21.58
C TYR A 345 -3.89 -19.92 -22.14
N LEU A 346 -4.71 -18.87 -22.11
CA LEU A 346 -6.08 -18.84 -22.62
C LEU A 346 -6.16 -18.87 -24.15
N SER A 347 -5.08 -18.53 -24.87
CA SER A 347 -5.03 -18.61 -26.33
C SER A 347 -5.18 -20.04 -26.87
N VAL A 348 -4.92 -21.04 -26.02
CA VAL A 348 -5.15 -22.45 -26.33
C VAL A 348 -6.60 -22.81 -26.04
N GLN A 349 -7.39 -23.14 -27.08
CA GLN A 349 -8.83 -23.41 -26.96
C GLN A 349 -9.20 -24.39 -25.84
N LYS A 350 -8.43 -25.48 -25.68
CA LYS A 350 -8.66 -26.46 -24.61
C LYS A 350 -8.57 -25.85 -23.20
N ASN A 351 -7.61 -24.94 -23.00
CA ASN A 351 -7.43 -24.25 -21.73
C ASN A 351 -8.54 -23.22 -21.51
N TYR A 352 -8.92 -22.48 -22.55
CA TYR A 352 -10.05 -21.57 -22.52
C TYR A 352 -11.35 -22.28 -22.12
N ASP A 353 -11.71 -23.37 -22.81
CA ASP A 353 -12.91 -24.14 -22.53
C ASP A 353 -12.91 -24.69 -21.11
N PHE A 354 -11.75 -25.17 -20.64
CA PHE A 354 -11.58 -25.63 -19.28
C PHE A 354 -11.85 -24.51 -18.26
N VAL A 355 -11.20 -23.34 -18.43
CA VAL A 355 -11.37 -22.18 -17.55
C VAL A 355 -12.82 -21.70 -17.57
N MET A 356 -13.45 -21.55 -18.74
CA MET A 356 -14.84 -21.08 -18.85
C MET A 356 -15.84 -22.03 -18.19
N ASN A 357 -15.63 -23.35 -18.32
CA ASN A 357 -16.48 -24.34 -17.67
C ASN A 357 -16.34 -24.33 -16.15
N GLU A 358 -15.14 -24.08 -15.62
CA GLU A 358 -14.96 -23.90 -14.17
C GLU A 358 -15.54 -22.58 -13.69
N LEU A 359 -15.32 -21.50 -14.45
CA LEU A 359 -15.80 -20.17 -14.10
C LEU A 359 -17.31 -20.16 -13.94
N LYS A 360 -18.05 -20.76 -14.88
CA LYS A 360 -19.52 -20.90 -14.80
C LYS A 360 -20.01 -21.58 -13.53
N ARG A 361 -19.29 -22.58 -13.05
CA ARG A 361 -19.66 -23.30 -11.81
C ARG A 361 -19.35 -22.47 -10.57
N ASP A 362 -18.23 -21.76 -10.60
CA ASP A 362 -17.68 -21.07 -9.43
C ASP A 362 -18.09 -19.58 -9.37
N ILE A 363 -18.79 -19.03 -10.37
CA ILE A 363 -19.07 -17.59 -10.53
C ILE A 363 -19.77 -16.94 -9.33
N TYR A 364 -20.57 -17.72 -8.60
CA TYR A 364 -21.29 -17.31 -7.37
C TYR A 364 -20.60 -17.75 -6.07
N SER A 365 -19.43 -18.38 -6.16
CA SER A 365 -18.68 -18.91 -5.02
C SER A 365 -18.02 -17.79 -4.22
N LYS A 366 -17.95 -17.98 -2.91
CA LYS A 366 -17.08 -17.20 -2.00
C LYS A 366 -15.67 -17.79 -1.91
N ASP A 367 -15.46 -19.01 -2.37
CA ASP A 367 -14.14 -19.63 -2.44
C ASP A 367 -13.40 -19.09 -3.67
N LEU A 368 -12.44 -18.21 -3.40
CA LEU A 368 -11.63 -17.55 -4.43
C LEU A 368 -10.31 -18.28 -4.70
N SER A 369 -10.02 -19.39 -4.00
CA SER A 369 -8.68 -20.02 -3.99
C SER A 369 -8.20 -20.51 -5.36
N LYS A 370 -9.11 -20.81 -6.29
CA LYS A 370 -8.76 -21.18 -7.68
C LYS A 370 -8.53 -19.97 -8.59
N TRP A 371 -8.97 -18.79 -8.20
CA TRP A 371 -9.11 -17.64 -9.08
C TRP A 371 -8.24 -16.44 -8.68
N MET A 372 -8.07 -16.20 -7.39
CA MET A 372 -7.43 -15.00 -6.83
C MET A 372 -6.32 -15.36 -5.83
N HIS A 373 -5.26 -14.55 -5.81
CA HIS A 373 -4.13 -14.61 -4.88
C HIS A 373 -3.53 -16.01 -4.64
N ASN A 374 -3.50 -16.85 -5.66
CA ASN A 374 -3.15 -18.27 -5.54
C ASN A 374 -1.76 -18.61 -6.09
N GLY A 375 -0.88 -17.60 -6.18
CA GLY A 375 0.52 -17.75 -6.55
C GLY A 375 1.21 -18.80 -5.67
N GLY A 376 1.95 -19.72 -6.31
CA GLY A 376 2.62 -20.82 -5.63
C GLY A 376 1.70 -21.97 -5.17
N ALA A 377 0.42 -21.73 -4.93
CA ALA A 377 -0.54 -22.76 -4.49
C ALA A 377 -1.17 -23.52 -5.67
N ILE A 378 -1.61 -22.82 -6.72
CA ILE A 378 -2.17 -23.45 -7.92
C ILE A 378 -1.06 -24.01 -8.81
N LYS A 379 -1.25 -25.21 -9.38
CA LYS A 379 -0.19 -25.96 -10.10
C LYS A 379 -0.57 -26.40 -11.51
N ASP A 380 -1.86 -26.53 -11.82
CA ASP A 380 -2.36 -27.03 -13.10
C ASP A 380 -2.54 -25.93 -14.17
N ARG A 381 -2.41 -24.67 -13.76
CA ARG A 381 -2.58 -23.47 -14.59
C ARG A 381 -1.82 -22.28 -13.99
N PRO A 382 -1.64 -21.19 -14.75
CA PRO A 382 -1.15 -19.93 -14.21
C PRO A 382 -2.01 -19.37 -13.06
N SER A 383 -1.38 -18.70 -12.09
CA SER A 383 -2.09 -18.06 -10.99
C SER A 383 -2.90 -16.84 -11.43
N ASN A 384 -3.87 -16.45 -10.59
CA ASN A 384 -4.65 -15.23 -10.73
C ASN A 384 -5.44 -15.12 -12.05
N LEU A 385 -5.94 -16.24 -12.59
CA LEU A 385 -6.78 -16.20 -13.80
C LEU A 385 -8.06 -15.36 -13.62
N GLY A 386 -8.54 -15.19 -12.39
CA GLY A 386 -9.69 -14.31 -12.12
C GLY A 386 -9.45 -12.86 -12.51
N TYR A 387 -8.23 -12.35 -12.31
CA TYR A 387 -7.81 -11.00 -12.74
C TYR A 387 -7.95 -10.85 -14.26
N THR A 388 -7.41 -11.81 -15.00
CA THR A 388 -7.43 -11.79 -16.48
C THR A 388 -8.82 -11.99 -17.06
N MET A 389 -9.65 -12.84 -16.46
CA MET A 389 -11.05 -12.96 -16.87
C MET A 389 -11.82 -11.67 -16.60
N GLY A 390 -11.60 -11.05 -15.45
CA GLY A 390 -12.11 -9.72 -15.14
C GLY A 390 -11.69 -8.64 -16.13
N PHE A 391 -10.40 -8.61 -16.49
CA PHE A 391 -9.84 -7.73 -17.51
C PHE A 391 -10.58 -7.88 -18.85
N LEU A 392 -10.76 -9.11 -19.31
CA LEU A 392 -11.46 -9.41 -20.56
C LEU A 392 -12.93 -8.95 -20.53
N ILE A 393 -13.63 -9.18 -19.42
CA ILE A 393 -15.02 -8.75 -19.22
C ILE A 393 -15.12 -7.22 -19.25
N CYS A 394 -14.29 -6.51 -18.47
CA CYS A 394 -14.31 -5.06 -18.39
C CYS A 394 -13.94 -4.41 -19.73
N LYS A 395 -12.93 -4.96 -20.42
CA LYS A 395 -12.54 -4.53 -21.76
C LYS A 395 -13.67 -4.69 -22.77
N SER A 396 -14.31 -5.87 -22.84
CA SER A 396 -15.42 -6.12 -23.76
C SER A 396 -16.62 -5.21 -23.46
N TYR A 397 -16.99 -5.03 -22.18
CA TYR A 397 -18.03 -4.08 -21.79
C TYR A 397 -17.71 -2.65 -22.26
N TYR A 398 -16.48 -2.19 -22.03
CA TYR A 398 -16.02 -0.88 -22.48
C TYR A 398 -16.07 -0.75 -24.01
N GLU A 399 -15.59 -1.75 -24.75
CA GLU A 399 -15.55 -1.75 -26.22
C GLU A 399 -16.94 -1.70 -26.85
N LYS A 400 -17.92 -2.37 -26.25
CA LYS A 400 -19.32 -2.38 -26.69
C LYS A 400 -20.09 -1.11 -26.31
N ALA A 401 -19.63 -0.39 -25.29
CA ALA A 401 -20.31 0.82 -24.84
C ALA A 401 -20.21 1.96 -25.89
N PRO A 402 -21.31 2.66 -26.19
CA PRO A 402 -21.30 3.79 -27.13
C PRO A 402 -20.57 5.01 -26.56
N ASN A 403 -20.64 5.20 -25.24
CA ASN A 403 -19.93 6.26 -24.54
C ASN A 403 -18.87 5.66 -23.62
N LYS A 404 -17.59 5.88 -23.97
CA LYS A 404 -16.44 5.32 -23.27
C LYS A 404 -16.25 5.88 -21.85
N ASN A 405 -16.52 7.16 -21.64
CA ASN A 405 -16.38 7.80 -20.32
C ASN A 405 -17.47 7.29 -19.36
N GLU A 406 -18.71 7.14 -19.83
CA GLU A 406 -19.76 6.51 -19.02
C GLU A 406 -19.49 5.02 -18.77
N ALA A 407 -18.84 4.32 -19.70
CA ALA A 407 -18.41 2.94 -19.49
C ALA A 407 -17.38 2.82 -18.37
N ILE A 408 -16.34 3.65 -18.37
CA ILE A 408 -15.33 3.71 -17.29
C ILE A 408 -16.00 3.99 -15.94
N LYS A 409 -16.83 5.03 -15.88
CA LYS A 409 -17.59 5.37 -14.67
C LYS A 409 -18.44 4.20 -14.17
N LYS A 410 -19.15 3.52 -15.08
CA LYS A 410 -19.98 2.36 -14.71
C LYS A 410 -19.13 1.18 -14.23
N ILE A 411 -18.00 0.89 -14.87
CA ILE A 411 -17.03 -0.13 -14.45
C ILE A 411 -16.46 0.14 -13.05
N LEU A 412 -16.30 1.41 -12.66
CA LEU A 412 -15.73 1.81 -11.36
C LEU A 412 -16.77 1.97 -10.23
N THR A 413 -18.03 2.19 -10.57
CA THR A 413 -19.06 2.62 -9.58
C THR A 413 -20.36 1.84 -9.63
N THR A 414 -20.39 0.68 -10.31
CA THR A 414 -21.63 -0.08 -10.46
C THR A 414 -22.22 -0.53 -9.11
N GLY A 415 -23.54 -0.43 -9.00
CA GLY A 415 -24.35 -1.07 -7.95
C GLY A 415 -24.93 -2.42 -8.37
N ASP A 416 -24.47 -2.96 -9.50
CA ASP A 416 -24.84 -4.26 -10.04
C ASP A 416 -23.66 -4.76 -10.88
N PHE A 417 -22.86 -5.68 -10.35
CA PHE A 417 -21.72 -6.23 -11.10
C PHE A 417 -22.16 -7.10 -12.27
N LYS A 418 -23.30 -7.79 -12.16
CA LYS A 418 -23.81 -8.65 -13.22
C LYS A 418 -24.13 -7.86 -14.48
N ALA A 419 -24.59 -6.61 -14.34
CA ALA A 419 -24.81 -5.73 -15.48
C ALA A 419 -23.55 -5.52 -16.33
N ILE A 420 -22.35 -5.50 -15.72
CA ILE A 420 -21.08 -5.40 -16.47
C ILE A 420 -20.84 -6.68 -17.28
N ILE A 421 -21.04 -7.84 -16.65
CA ILE A 421 -20.85 -9.14 -17.31
C ILE A 421 -21.88 -9.36 -18.43
N LEU A 422 -23.15 -9.09 -18.18
CA LEU A 422 -24.23 -9.19 -19.18
C LEU A 422 -24.01 -8.26 -20.37
N GLY A 423 -23.42 -7.09 -20.14
CA GLY A 423 -23.08 -6.13 -21.20
C GLY A 423 -21.83 -6.49 -22.00
N SER A 424 -21.07 -7.50 -21.58
CA SER A 424 -19.86 -7.99 -22.25
C SER A 424 -20.16 -9.13 -23.23
N ASP A 425 -19.12 -9.66 -23.88
CA ASP A 425 -19.18 -10.89 -24.69
C ASP A 425 -19.06 -12.17 -23.86
N TYR A 426 -18.91 -12.05 -22.54
CA TYR A 426 -18.79 -13.17 -21.59
C TYR A 426 -20.09 -13.39 -20.80
N ASN A 427 -21.23 -12.94 -21.32
CA ASN A 427 -22.51 -13.01 -20.60
C ASN A 427 -22.93 -14.46 -20.28
N GLU A 428 -22.42 -15.46 -21.00
CA GLU A 428 -22.71 -16.87 -20.81
C GLU A 428 -22.11 -17.49 -19.54
N ILE A 429 -21.33 -16.72 -18.77
CA ILE A 429 -20.79 -17.17 -17.48
C ILE A 429 -21.78 -17.03 -16.32
N LEU A 430 -22.84 -16.21 -16.50
CA LEU A 430 -23.95 -16.05 -15.55
C LEU A 430 -25.07 -17.04 -15.86
#